data_AF-A0A645BW73-F1
#
_entry.id   AF-A0A645BW73-F1
#
_cell.length_a   1.000
_cell.length_b   1.000
_cell.length_c   1.000
_cell.angle_alpha   90.00
_cell.angle_beta   90.00
_cell.angle_gamma   90.00
#
_symmetry.space_group_name_H-M   'P 1'
#
loop_
_entity.id
_entity.type
_entity.pdbx_description
1 polymer ?
#
loop_
_entity_poly.entity_id
_entity_poly.type
_entity_poly.pdbx_seq_one_letter_code
_entity_poly.pdbx_strand_id
1 'polypeptide(L)'
;MDGFGIEELRSMFFISSFTYIFLVAILVSSLFNTILSRYISDCIFVKKEADICASMFGILAVGSIVSGIIIFALCLGMYFNDRIPIRFLIVYYWLGILATNTYNLITYVSALKEYKEVTISYLISLVVAIPTFLLLYKVFNVEIVFAAYISLSIGFFLANILLVSCCIKAFGKPSNNYFSFLSYFKRFPKLVLSGFSYMLGFYISTVIYWAFSDMSTQVSIFRTAPEYDMAMFMAIVVNMPALVIFVVKAETEFFDKYVAYLSALNRGAYSIIEKERENMINIIRLQLFYVYEVQLIIVVVLICLANVFFPYLGISAQSLNMFMILSMGLYCTFCMYFTVIFLYYFEDHTFAAIGPVIFLVLTTALSLICSVIGKPFYTLPLLIGGIIGWVITYILLKKRLKKLNMFLLCK
;
A
#
# COMPACT_ATOMS: atom_id res chain seq x y z
N MET A 1 -12.54 36.93 17.69
CA MET A 1 -13.05 35.56 17.43
C MET A 1 -12.61 35.02 16.07
N ASP A 2 -11.69 35.70 15.36
CA ASP A 2 -11.32 35.35 13.98
C ASP A 2 -9.98 34.57 13.83
N GLY A 3 -9.24 34.34 14.91
CA GLY A 3 -7.98 33.58 14.87
C GLY A 3 -8.16 32.06 14.88
N PHE A 4 -9.18 31.56 15.60
CA PHE A 4 -9.41 30.12 15.79
C PHE A 4 -9.82 29.43 14.47
N GLY A 5 -10.68 30.07 13.67
CA GLY A 5 -11.10 29.53 12.38
C GLY A 5 -9.99 29.52 11.32
N ILE A 6 -9.03 30.45 11.39
CA ILE A 6 -7.89 30.51 10.45
C ILE A 6 -6.90 29.38 10.74
N GLU A 7 -6.64 29.06 12.02
CA GLU A 7 -5.78 27.93 12.40
C GLU A 7 -6.40 26.57 12.06
N GLU A 8 -7.72 26.41 12.28
CA GLU A 8 -8.43 25.20 11.89
C GLU A 8 -8.40 24.99 10.37
N LEU A 9 -8.65 26.03 9.58
CA LEU A 9 -8.66 25.95 8.12
C LEU A 9 -7.26 25.65 7.55
N ARG A 10 -6.20 26.18 8.16
CA ARG A 10 -4.80 25.84 7.84
C ARG A 10 -4.48 24.38 8.15
N SER A 11 -4.96 23.88 9.27
CA SER A 11 -4.76 22.48 9.70
C SER A 11 -5.50 21.51 8.77
N MET A 12 -6.74 21.81 8.42
CA MET A 12 -7.53 21.04 7.47
C MET A 12 -6.91 21.07 6.06
N PHE A 13 -6.39 22.21 5.63
CA PHE A 13 -5.65 22.32 4.36
C PHE A 13 -4.40 21.44 4.38
N PHE A 14 -3.59 21.49 5.45
CA PHE A 14 -2.40 20.65 5.60
C PHE A 14 -2.75 19.15 5.52
N ILE A 15 -3.72 18.70 6.32
CA ILE A 15 -4.14 17.28 6.35
C ILE A 15 -4.68 16.85 4.98
N SER A 16 -5.53 17.67 4.35
CA SER A 16 -6.14 17.31 3.06
C SER A 16 -5.10 17.25 1.94
N SER A 17 -4.27 18.28 1.83
CA SER A 17 -3.21 18.35 0.82
C SER A 17 -2.17 17.24 0.98
N PHE A 18 -1.83 16.89 2.23
CA PHE A 18 -0.94 15.77 2.57
C PHE A 18 -1.57 14.43 2.16
N THR A 19 -2.81 14.15 2.56
CA THR A 19 -3.50 12.90 2.23
C THR A 19 -3.57 12.67 0.72
N TYR A 20 -3.83 13.71 -0.08
CA TYR A 20 -3.84 13.61 -1.54
C TYR A 20 -2.47 13.25 -2.13
N ILE A 21 -1.37 13.86 -1.64
CA ILE A 21 -0.01 13.49 -2.09
C ILE A 21 0.24 12.00 -1.86
N PHE A 22 0.02 11.54 -0.62
CA PHE A 22 0.35 10.17 -0.26
C PHE A 22 -0.56 9.16 -0.95
N LEU A 23 -1.83 9.48 -1.13
CA LEU A 23 -2.76 8.66 -1.90
C LEU A 23 -2.29 8.50 -3.35
N VAL A 24 -1.96 9.62 -4.02
CA VAL A 24 -1.45 9.59 -5.41
C VAL A 24 -0.15 8.80 -5.48
N ALA A 25 0.79 9.05 -4.56
CA ALA A 25 2.09 8.37 -4.53
C ALA A 25 1.94 6.84 -4.38
N ILE A 26 1.07 6.41 -3.47
CA ILE A 26 0.76 5.00 -3.23
C ILE A 26 0.10 4.37 -4.45
N LEU A 27 -0.92 5.02 -5.04
CA LEU A 27 -1.63 4.47 -6.20
C LEU A 27 -0.72 4.36 -7.42
N VAL A 28 0.10 5.40 -7.69
CA VAL A 28 1.09 5.36 -8.77
C VAL A 28 2.10 4.26 -8.52
N SER A 29 2.65 4.13 -7.32
CA SER A 29 3.59 3.05 -6.98
C SER A 29 2.96 1.66 -7.12
N SER A 30 1.69 1.50 -6.75
CA SER A 30 0.97 0.23 -6.83
C SER A 30 0.81 -0.31 -8.25
N LEU A 31 0.79 0.57 -9.27
CA LEU A 31 0.80 0.17 -10.68
C LEU A 31 2.06 -0.61 -11.06
N PHE A 32 3.19 -0.29 -10.43
CA PHE A 32 4.49 -0.86 -10.77
C PHE A 32 4.89 -2.00 -9.81
N ASN A 33 4.56 -1.91 -8.52
CA ASN A 33 5.12 -2.75 -7.46
C ASN A 33 5.04 -4.26 -7.73
N THR A 34 3.91 -4.78 -8.22
CA THR A 34 3.79 -6.23 -8.47
C THR A 34 4.65 -6.69 -9.65
N ILE A 35 4.77 -5.88 -10.70
CA ILE A 35 5.69 -6.16 -11.82
C ILE A 35 7.14 -6.05 -11.38
N LEU A 36 7.49 -5.01 -10.64
CA LEU A 36 8.85 -4.79 -10.17
C LEU A 36 9.30 -5.94 -9.30
N SER A 37 8.45 -6.37 -8.36
CA SER A 37 8.72 -7.55 -7.53
C SER A 37 9.03 -8.78 -8.39
N ARG A 38 8.23 -9.04 -9.44
CA ARG A 38 8.49 -10.17 -10.36
C ARG A 38 9.78 -10.00 -11.17
N TYR A 39 10.03 -8.81 -11.71
CA TYR A 39 11.24 -8.50 -12.46
C TYR A 39 12.49 -8.70 -11.61
N ILE A 40 12.46 -8.23 -10.35
CA ILE A 40 13.56 -8.40 -9.40
C ILE A 40 13.79 -9.88 -9.12
N SER A 41 12.73 -10.66 -8.85
CA SER A 41 12.85 -12.11 -8.65
C SER A 41 13.47 -12.83 -9.84
N ASP A 42 13.04 -12.51 -11.07
CA ASP A 42 13.59 -13.12 -12.28
C ASP A 42 15.07 -12.71 -12.51
N CYS A 43 15.44 -11.45 -12.23
CA CYS A 43 16.84 -11.00 -12.29
C CYS A 43 17.74 -11.67 -11.24
N ILE A 44 17.26 -11.87 -10.02
CA ILE A 44 17.97 -12.59 -8.95
C ILE A 44 18.19 -14.04 -9.38
N PHE A 45 17.16 -14.69 -9.95
CA PHE A 45 17.25 -16.07 -10.43
C PHE A 45 18.30 -16.23 -11.55
N VAL A 46 18.34 -15.27 -12.50
CA VAL A 46 19.30 -15.26 -13.62
C VAL A 46 20.67 -14.69 -13.22
N LYS A 47 20.85 -14.23 -11.97
CA LYS A 47 22.07 -13.60 -11.44
C LYS A 47 22.52 -12.35 -12.20
N LYS A 48 21.56 -11.53 -12.65
CA LYS A 48 21.79 -10.24 -13.33
C LYS A 48 21.49 -9.05 -12.43
N GLU A 49 22.27 -8.90 -11.36
CA GLU A 49 22.04 -7.87 -10.33
C GLU A 49 22.24 -6.44 -10.86
N ALA A 50 23.16 -6.24 -11.81
CA ALA A 50 23.37 -4.93 -12.44
C ALA A 50 22.12 -4.39 -13.17
N ASP A 51 21.28 -5.28 -13.71
CA ASP A 51 20.02 -4.92 -14.37
C ASP A 51 18.93 -4.53 -13.34
N ILE A 52 19.06 -4.96 -12.08
CA ILE A 52 18.18 -4.54 -10.98
C ILE A 52 18.47 -3.09 -10.65
N CYS A 53 19.75 -2.73 -10.46
CA CYS A 53 20.14 -1.34 -10.19
C CYS A 53 19.78 -0.40 -11.36
N ALA A 54 19.94 -0.84 -12.62
CA ALA A 54 19.51 -0.07 -13.77
C ALA A 54 17.98 0.14 -13.78
N SER A 55 17.20 -0.92 -13.52
CA SER A 55 15.74 -0.81 -13.47
C SER A 55 15.26 0.15 -12.38
N MET A 56 15.95 0.23 -11.24
CA MET A 56 15.65 1.16 -10.15
C MET A 56 15.68 2.62 -10.64
N PHE A 57 16.72 3.03 -11.36
CA PHE A 57 16.77 4.38 -11.93
C PHE A 57 15.70 4.58 -13.02
N GLY A 58 15.42 3.55 -13.81
CA GLY A 58 14.35 3.59 -14.80
C GLY A 58 12.97 3.81 -14.18
N ILE A 59 12.63 3.11 -13.09
CA ILE A 59 11.36 3.31 -12.39
C ILE A 59 11.31 4.64 -11.66
N LEU A 60 12.41 5.11 -11.07
CA LEU A 60 12.44 6.44 -10.46
C LEU A 60 12.11 7.52 -11.50
N ALA A 61 12.65 7.40 -12.71
CA ALA A 61 12.33 8.32 -13.80
C ALA A 61 10.86 8.21 -14.25
N VAL A 62 10.38 7.00 -14.57
CA VAL A 62 9.00 6.79 -15.04
C VAL A 62 7.97 7.15 -13.96
N GLY A 63 8.21 6.71 -12.73
CA GLY A 63 7.37 7.00 -11.57
C GLY A 63 7.29 8.49 -11.29
N SER A 64 8.42 9.21 -11.37
CA SER A 64 8.45 10.68 -11.22
C SER A 64 7.70 11.41 -12.34
N ILE A 65 7.73 10.91 -13.58
CA ILE A 65 6.97 11.49 -14.69
C ILE A 65 5.46 11.28 -14.47
N VAL A 66 5.05 10.05 -14.15
CA VAL A 66 3.63 9.73 -13.95
C VAL A 66 3.04 10.47 -12.76
N SER A 67 3.72 10.44 -11.60
CA SER A 67 3.27 11.19 -10.43
C SER A 67 3.36 12.70 -10.66
N GLY A 68 4.42 13.17 -11.33
CA GLY A 68 4.61 14.56 -11.71
C GLY A 68 3.43 15.09 -12.52
N ILE A 69 2.96 14.38 -13.55
CA ILE A 69 1.80 14.82 -14.35
C ILE A 69 0.54 14.97 -13.47
N ILE A 70 0.27 14.00 -12.59
CA ILE A 70 -0.92 13.99 -11.74
C ILE A 70 -0.85 15.12 -10.69
N ILE A 71 0.29 15.27 -10.01
CA ILE A 71 0.50 16.30 -8.99
C ILE A 71 0.54 17.68 -9.62
N PHE A 72 1.10 17.82 -10.82
CA PHE A 72 1.08 19.08 -11.57
C PHE A 72 -0.35 19.51 -11.90
N ALA A 73 -1.23 18.57 -12.29
CA ALA A 73 -2.65 18.86 -12.50
C ALA A 73 -3.33 19.35 -11.21
N LEU A 74 -3.01 18.76 -10.05
CA LEU A 74 -3.48 19.24 -8.75
C LEU A 74 -2.95 20.66 -8.45
N CYS A 75 -1.66 20.92 -8.68
CA CYS A 75 -1.05 22.24 -8.50
C CYS A 75 -1.71 23.31 -9.38
N LEU A 76 -2.04 22.98 -10.63
CA LEU A 76 -2.77 23.90 -11.52
C LEU A 76 -4.16 24.21 -10.97
N GLY A 77 -4.90 23.19 -10.50
CA GLY A 77 -6.18 23.39 -9.85
C GLY A 77 -6.10 24.34 -8.66
N MET A 78 -5.09 24.14 -7.79
CA MET A 78 -4.82 25.00 -6.62
C MET A 78 -4.49 26.44 -7.01
N TYR A 79 -3.73 26.62 -8.09
CA TYR A 79 -3.35 27.94 -8.58
C TYR A 79 -4.55 28.72 -9.13
N PHE A 80 -5.40 28.08 -9.94
CA PHE A 80 -6.53 28.74 -10.57
C PHE A 80 -7.68 29.03 -9.60
N ASN A 81 -8.00 28.09 -8.70
CA ASN A 81 -9.15 28.23 -7.81
C ASN A 81 -8.85 29.11 -6.60
N ASP A 82 -7.70 28.91 -5.95
CA ASP A 82 -7.42 29.49 -4.63
C ASP A 82 -6.21 30.43 -4.63
N ARG A 83 -5.58 30.68 -5.79
CA ARG A 83 -4.41 31.56 -5.98
C ARG A 83 -3.29 31.30 -4.98
N ILE A 84 -3.05 30.01 -4.68
CA ILE A 84 -2.01 29.58 -3.75
C ILE A 84 -0.62 30.01 -4.26
N PRO A 85 0.28 30.52 -3.40
CA PRO A 85 1.57 31.01 -3.81
C PRO A 85 2.40 29.93 -4.52
N ILE A 86 3.03 30.31 -5.63
CA ILE A 86 3.87 29.42 -6.46
C ILE A 86 4.98 28.75 -5.63
N ARG A 87 5.52 29.45 -4.63
CA ARG A 87 6.52 28.92 -3.69
C ARG A 87 6.04 27.64 -3.00
N PHE A 88 4.79 27.61 -2.55
CA PHE A 88 4.20 26.42 -1.93
C PHE A 88 4.00 25.30 -2.95
N LEU A 89 3.48 25.63 -4.15
CA LEU A 89 3.20 24.65 -5.21
C LEU A 89 4.45 23.89 -5.67
N ILE A 90 5.61 24.57 -5.73
CA ILE A 90 6.89 23.93 -6.08
C ILE A 90 7.28 22.88 -5.01
N VAL A 91 7.18 23.23 -3.73
CA VAL A 91 7.51 22.30 -2.64
C VAL A 91 6.51 21.16 -2.57
N TYR A 92 5.22 21.44 -2.78
CA TYR A 92 4.17 20.43 -2.86
C TYR A 92 4.43 19.42 -3.99
N TYR A 93 4.76 19.92 -5.19
CA TYR A 93 5.13 19.11 -6.34
C TYR A 93 6.37 18.24 -6.06
N TRP A 94 7.40 18.84 -5.47
CA TRP A 94 8.63 18.13 -5.10
C TRP A 94 8.33 16.99 -4.12
N LEU A 95 7.58 17.27 -3.04
CA LEU A 95 7.26 16.27 -2.02
C LEU A 95 6.53 15.07 -2.62
N GLY A 96 5.56 15.30 -3.51
CA GLY A 96 4.80 14.19 -4.07
C GLY A 96 5.60 13.29 -5.03
N ILE A 97 6.57 13.85 -5.76
CA ILE A 97 7.53 13.06 -6.53
C ILE A 97 8.39 12.21 -5.59
N LEU A 98 8.95 12.83 -4.54
CA LEU A 98 9.79 12.10 -3.59
C LEU A 98 9.04 10.99 -2.87
N ALA A 99 7.78 11.23 -2.46
CA ALA A 99 6.93 10.24 -1.82
C ALA A 99 6.71 9.03 -2.76
N THR A 100 6.42 9.28 -4.04
CA THR A 100 6.25 8.22 -5.04
C THR A 100 7.53 7.40 -5.20
N ASN A 101 8.67 8.07 -5.30
CA ASN A 101 9.97 7.42 -5.43
C ASN A 101 10.32 6.58 -4.20
N THR A 102 10.01 7.07 -3.01
CA THR A 102 10.17 6.33 -1.77
C THR A 102 9.36 5.04 -1.76
N TYR A 103 8.07 5.08 -2.13
CA TYR A 103 7.26 3.86 -2.20
C TYR A 103 7.81 2.84 -3.21
N ASN A 104 8.30 3.30 -4.38
CA ASN A 104 8.93 2.41 -5.35
C ASN A 104 10.23 1.80 -4.81
N LEU A 105 11.06 2.57 -4.09
CA LEU A 105 12.33 2.08 -3.52
C LEU A 105 12.13 1.04 -2.42
N ILE A 106 11.06 1.13 -1.63
CA ILE A 106 10.74 0.12 -0.61
C ILE A 106 10.61 -1.27 -1.25
N THR A 107 10.04 -1.38 -2.46
CA THR A 107 9.92 -2.65 -3.18
C THR A 107 11.28 -3.27 -3.51
N TYR A 108 12.29 -2.45 -3.85
CA TYR A 108 13.64 -2.93 -4.11
C TYR A 108 14.37 -3.37 -2.85
N VAL A 109 14.31 -2.57 -1.79
CA VAL A 109 15.01 -2.92 -0.55
C VAL A 109 14.34 -4.10 0.16
N SER A 110 13.02 -4.25 0.02
CA SER A 110 12.29 -5.43 0.53
C SER A 110 12.74 -6.71 -0.18
N ALA A 111 13.12 -6.66 -1.46
CA ALA A 111 13.69 -7.80 -2.17
C ALA A 111 15.07 -8.22 -1.64
N LEU A 112 15.84 -7.28 -1.07
CA LEU A 112 17.11 -7.56 -0.38
C LEU A 112 16.91 -8.24 0.97
N LYS A 113 15.68 -8.28 1.51
CA LYS A 113 15.35 -8.73 2.88
C LYS A 113 16.11 -7.97 3.99
N GLU A 114 16.71 -6.82 3.68
CA GLU A 114 17.41 -5.95 4.62
C GLU A 114 16.47 -4.89 5.24
N TYR A 115 15.43 -5.36 5.92
CA TYR A 115 14.41 -4.48 6.53
C TYR A 115 14.99 -3.49 7.57
N LYS A 116 16.14 -3.83 8.16
CA LYS A 116 16.85 -2.97 9.12
C LYS A 116 17.35 -1.69 8.46
N GLU A 117 17.93 -1.77 7.26
CA GLU A 117 18.47 -0.61 6.54
C GLU A 117 17.37 0.36 6.11
N VAL A 118 16.19 -0.17 5.71
CA VAL A 118 14.99 0.64 5.44
C VAL A 118 14.61 1.43 6.70
N THR A 119 14.48 0.73 7.83
CA THR A 119 14.05 1.33 9.09
C THR A 119 15.02 2.41 9.56
N ILE A 120 16.33 2.14 9.51
CA ILE A 120 17.37 3.11 9.87
C ILE A 120 17.34 4.33 8.94
N SER A 121 17.15 4.12 7.63
CA SER A 121 17.08 5.23 6.67
C SER A 121 15.91 6.17 6.96
N TYR A 122 14.73 5.63 7.31
CA TYR A 122 13.59 6.45 7.74
C TYR A 122 13.82 7.15 9.08
N LEU A 123 14.42 6.47 10.05
CA LEU A 123 14.73 7.07 11.36
C LEU A 123 15.71 8.24 11.22
N ILE A 124 16.79 8.07 10.46
CA ILE A 124 17.74 9.16 10.17
C ILE A 124 17.04 10.33 9.49
N SER A 125 16.19 10.04 8.51
CA SER A 125 15.44 11.06 7.77
C SER A 125 14.48 11.85 8.67
N LEU A 126 13.82 11.18 9.61
CA LEU A 126 12.93 11.80 10.59
C LEU A 126 13.70 12.66 11.60
N VAL A 127 14.84 12.16 12.09
CA VAL A 127 15.74 12.89 13.00
C VAL A 127 16.31 14.14 12.35
N VAL A 128 16.46 14.19 11.02
CA VAL A 128 16.85 15.41 10.29
C VAL A 128 15.66 16.33 10.05
N ALA A 129 14.49 15.78 9.67
CA ALA A 129 13.31 16.58 9.34
C ALA A 129 12.79 17.41 10.53
N ILE A 130 12.79 16.85 11.75
CA ILE A 130 12.27 17.55 12.95
C ILE A 130 13.09 18.81 13.29
N PRO A 131 14.43 18.75 13.44
CA PRO A 131 15.26 19.94 13.61
C PRO A 131 15.12 20.94 12.47
N THR A 132 15.03 20.48 11.22
CA THR A 132 14.83 21.38 10.08
C THR A 132 13.52 22.14 10.19
N PHE A 133 12.43 21.48 10.59
CA PHE A 133 11.15 22.15 10.87
C PHE A 133 11.29 23.18 11.98
N LEU A 134 11.89 22.82 13.12
CA LEU A 134 12.07 23.71 14.25
C LEU A 134 12.91 24.94 13.89
N LEU A 135 13.96 24.76 13.09
CA LEU A 135 14.82 25.83 12.61
C LEU A 135 14.07 26.77 11.67
N LEU A 136 13.34 26.25 10.68
CA LEU A 136 12.55 27.08 9.75
C LEU A 136 11.44 27.86 10.46
N TYR A 137 10.75 27.21 11.40
CA TYR A 137 9.65 27.83 12.12
C TYR A 137 10.13 28.85 13.16
N LYS A 138 11.08 28.46 14.05
CA LYS A 138 11.49 29.32 15.19
C LYS A 138 12.54 30.37 14.84
N VAL A 139 13.46 30.07 13.91
CA VAL A 139 14.58 30.97 13.61
C VAL A 139 14.25 31.87 12.41
N PHE A 140 13.71 31.26 11.34
CA PHE A 140 13.42 31.98 10.10
C PHE A 140 11.99 32.54 10.03
N ASN A 141 11.15 32.29 11.06
CA ASN A 141 9.75 32.72 11.14
C ASN A 141 8.95 32.39 9.86
N VAL A 142 9.24 31.24 9.26
CA VAL A 142 8.53 30.75 8.08
C VAL A 142 7.14 30.27 8.52
N GLU A 143 6.14 30.47 7.66
CA GLU A 143 4.78 29.98 7.88
C GLU A 143 4.76 28.48 8.19
N ILE A 144 4.00 28.08 9.22
CA ILE A 144 4.02 26.72 9.79
C ILE A 144 3.78 25.61 8.75
N VAL A 145 2.78 25.80 7.88
CA VAL A 145 2.43 24.82 6.83
C VAL A 145 3.57 24.72 5.81
N PHE A 146 4.10 25.86 5.35
CA PHE A 146 5.19 25.87 4.38
C PHE A 146 6.49 25.28 4.97
N ALA A 147 6.81 25.59 6.23
CA ALA A 147 7.94 25.02 6.95
C ALA A 147 7.83 23.50 7.09
N ALA A 148 6.63 22.98 7.38
CA ALA A 148 6.36 21.54 7.46
C ALA A 148 6.57 20.83 6.11
N TYR A 149 6.11 21.43 5.01
CA TYR A 149 6.31 20.88 3.67
C TYR A 149 7.78 20.86 3.24
N ILE A 150 8.54 21.91 3.56
CA ILE A 150 9.99 21.94 3.28
C ILE A 150 10.72 20.87 4.11
N SER A 151 10.43 20.78 5.41
CA SER A 151 11.10 19.81 6.29
C SER A 151 10.79 18.36 5.87
N LEU A 152 9.54 18.07 5.52
CA LEU A 152 9.14 16.77 4.96
C LEU A 152 9.86 16.50 3.64
N SER A 153 9.93 17.48 2.74
CA SER A 153 10.62 17.31 1.45
C SER A 153 12.10 16.98 1.65
N ILE A 154 12.78 17.64 2.59
CA ILE A 154 14.17 17.35 2.94
C ILE A 154 14.31 15.95 3.56
N GLY A 155 13.40 15.57 4.46
CA GLY A 155 13.38 14.23 5.04
C GLY A 155 13.20 13.13 3.98
N PHE A 156 12.21 13.26 3.11
CA PHE A 156 11.98 12.32 2.02
C PHE A 156 13.14 12.31 1.00
N PHE A 157 13.77 13.45 0.74
CA PHE A 157 14.93 13.53 -0.15
C PHE A 157 16.11 12.73 0.43
N LEU A 158 16.39 12.90 1.72
CA LEU A 158 17.41 12.14 2.43
C LEU A 158 17.07 10.63 2.43
N ALA A 159 15.81 10.26 2.69
CA ALA A 159 15.37 8.88 2.64
C ALA A 159 15.62 8.24 1.27
N ASN A 160 15.29 8.95 0.17
CA ASN A 160 15.55 8.48 -1.18
C ASN A 160 17.05 8.28 -1.43
N ILE A 161 17.92 9.21 -1.01
CA ILE A 161 19.38 9.06 -1.16
C ILE A 161 19.89 7.83 -0.40
N LEU A 162 19.46 7.64 0.84
CA LEU A 162 19.90 6.50 1.67
C LEU A 162 19.44 5.17 1.08
N LEU A 163 18.17 5.08 0.64
CA LEU A 163 17.61 3.88 0.01
C LEU A 163 18.30 3.56 -1.31
N VAL A 164 18.55 4.58 -2.15
CA VAL A 164 19.32 4.41 -3.41
C VAL A 164 20.74 3.94 -3.12
N SER A 165 21.41 4.54 -2.13
CA SER A 165 22.74 4.11 -1.69
C SER A 165 22.75 2.66 -1.21
N CYS A 166 21.74 2.23 -0.44
CA CYS A 166 21.59 0.84 -0.01
C CYS A 166 21.47 -0.10 -1.23
N CYS A 167 20.60 0.22 -2.19
CA CYS A 167 20.46 -0.55 -3.42
C CYS A 167 21.76 -0.62 -4.24
N ILE A 168 22.49 0.48 -4.40
CA ILE A 168 23.75 0.49 -5.17
C ILE A 168 24.83 -0.34 -4.45
N LYS A 169 24.90 -0.27 -3.12
CA LYS A 169 25.82 -1.09 -2.33
C LYS A 169 25.51 -2.58 -2.48
N ALA A 170 24.23 -2.94 -2.55
CA ALA A 170 23.81 -4.33 -2.65
C ALA A 170 23.92 -4.92 -4.07
N PHE A 171 23.46 -4.18 -5.10
CA PHE A 171 23.37 -4.68 -6.48
C PHE A 171 24.55 -4.25 -7.38
N GLY A 172 25.44 -3.39 -6.91
CA GLY A 172 26.58 -2.89 -7.66
C GLY A 172 26.23 -1.78 -8.66
N LYS A 173 27.08 -1.61 -9.68
CA LYS A 173 26.92 -0.55 -10.68
C LYS A 173 25.78 -0.87 -11.66
N PRO A 174 24.98 0.14 -12.07
CA PRO A 174 23.90 -0.06 -13.01
C PRO A 174 24.42 -0.45 -14.40
N SER A 175 23.73 -1.37 -15.05
CA SER A 175 23.89 -1.63 -16.49
C SER A 175 23.24 -0.52 -17.34
N ASN A 176 23.41 -0.57 -18.66
CA ASN A 176 22.76 0.37 -19.59
C ASN A 176 21.27 0.08 -19.81
N ASN A 177 20.72 -0.98 -19.21
CA ASN A 177 19.39 -1.50 -19.50
C ASN A 177 18.34 -0.98 -18.51
N TYR A 178 18.15 0.33 -18.46
CA TYR A 178 17.27 1.00 -17.48
C TYR A 178 15.78 0.65 -17.61
N PHE A 179 15.29 0.36 -18.82
CA PHE A 179 13.86 0.24 -19.12
C PHE A 179 13.40 -1.21 -19.40
N SER A 180 14.23 -2.21 -19.10
CA SER A 180 13.91 -3.62 -19.37
C SER A 180 12.62 -4.10 -18.69
N PHE A 181 12.30 -3.53 -17.52
CA PHE A 181 11.08 -3.85 -16.77
C PHE A 181 9.79 -3.47 -17.52
N LEU A 182 9.82 -2.53 -18.47
CA LEU A 182 8.62 -2.15 -19.24
C LEU A 182 8.09 -3.31 -20.09
N SER A 183 8.97 -4.23 -20.53
CA SER A 183 8.55 -5.42 -21.27
C SER A 183 7.63 -6.34 -20.44
N TYR A 184 7.77 -6.31 -19.11
CA TYR A 184 6.97 -7.14 -18.20
C TYR A 184 5.53 -6.66 -18.10
N PHE A 185 5.24 -5.39 -18.41
CA PHE A 185 3.85 -4.90 -18.52
C PHE A 185 3.07 -5.60 -19.62
N LYS A 186 3.73 -5.91 -20.74
CA LYS A 186 3.12 -6.66 -21.84
C LYS A 186 3.04 -8.15 -21.55
N ARG A 187 4.03 -8.70 -20.82
CA ARG A 187 4.10 -10.13 -20.50
C ARG A 187 3.15 -10.55 -19.37
N PHE A 188 2.96 -9.70 -18.36
CA PHE A 188 2.19 -10.00 -17.16
C PHE A 188 1.12 -8.94 -16.84
N PRO A 189 0.21 -8.58 -17.78
CA PRO A 189 -0.80 -7.54 -17.55
C PRO A 189 -1.75 -7.89 -16.39
N LYS A 190 -2.03 -9.17 -16.18
CA LYS A 190 -2.89 -9.65 -15.09
C LYS A 190 -2.28 -9.38 -13.70
N LEU A 191 -0.96 -9.31 -13.61
CA LEU A 191 -0.26 -9.04 -12.36
C LEU A 191 -0.39 -7.56 -11.95
N VAL A 192 -0.36 -6.65 -12.93
CA VAL A 192 -0.70 -5.23 -12.73
C VAL A 192 -2.13 -5.10 -12.28
N LEU A 193 -3.05 -5.75 -13.01
CA LEU A 193 -4.47 -5.68 -12.70
C LEU A 193 -4.76 -6.17 -11.28
N SER A 194 -4.12 -7.25 -10.85
CA SER A 194 -4.24 -7.79 -9.49
C SER A 194 -3.78 -6.78 -8.43
N GLY A 195 -2.55 -6.29 -8.52
CA GLY A 195 -1.97 -5.37 -7.54
C GLY A 195 -2.66 -4.00 -7.50
N PHE A 196 -2.91 -3.44 -8.67
CA PHE A 196 -3.58 -2.14 -8.78
C PHE A 196 -5.04 -2.20 -8.34
N SER A 197 -5.79 -3.26 -8.70
CA SER A 197 -7.19 -3.37 -8.25
C SER A 197 -7.28 -3.57 -6.74
N TYR A 198 -6.33 -4.30 -6.14
CA TYR A 198 -6.23 -4.42 -4.69
C TYR A 198 -6.04 -3.05 -4.04
N MET A 199 -5.05 -2.28 -4.50
CA MET A 199 -4.71 -1.01 -3.88
C MET A 199 -5.75 0.08 -4.15
N LEU A 200 -6.29 0.13 -5.37
CA LEU A 200 -7.38 1.03 -5.71
C LEU A 200 -8.63 0.66 -4.90
N GLY A 201 -8.99 -0.62 -4.81
CA GLY A 201 -10.15 -1.06 -4.04
C GLY A 201 -10.06 -0.72 -2.54
N PHE A 202 -8.85 -0.69 -1.99
CA PHE A 202 -8.60 -0.28 -0.61
C PHE A 202 -8.99 1.19 -0.35
N TYR A 203 -8.73 2.09 -1.30
CA TYR A 203 -8.96 3.54 -1.14
C TYR A 203 -10.14 4.08 -1.95
N ILE A 204 -10.79 3.28 -2.81
CA ILE A 204 -11.81 3.77 -3.73
C ILE A 204 -13.03 4.34 -2.99
N SER A 205 -13.42 3.74 -1.86
CA SER A 205 -14.52 4.25 -1.06
C SER A 205 -14.21 5.64 -0.49
N THR A 206 -12.98 5.87 -0.03
CA THR A 206 -12.50 7.18 0.41
C THR A 206 -12.61 8.21 -0.71
N VAL A 207 -12.10 7.89 -1.91
CA VAL A 207 -12.15 8.79 -3.07
C VAL A 207 -13.60 9.13 -3.47
N ILE A 208 -14.49 8.14 -3.44
CA ILE A 208 -15.91 8.33 -3.76
C ILE A 208 -16.59 9.21 -2.71
N TYR A 209 -16.30 9.02 -1.43
CA TYR A 209 -16.88 9.85 -0.38
C TYR A 209 -16.35 11.27 -0.39
N TRP A 210 -15.10 11.49 -0.78
CA TRP A 210 -14.61 12.84 -1.05
C TRP A 210 -15.39 13.53 -2.16
N ALA A 211 -15.80 12.81 -3.21
CA ALA A 211 -16.53 13.42 -4.33
C ALA A 211 -18.02 13.64 -4.03
N PHE A 212 -18.68 12.68 -3.37
CA PHE A 212 -20.15 12.57 -3.34
C PHE A 212 -20.79 12.50 -1.95
N SER A 213 -20.04 12.44 -0.85
CA SER A 213 -20.65 12.27 0.48
C SER A 213 -21.09 13.59 1.12
N ASP A 214 -22.13 13.51 1.96
CA ASP A 214 -22.62 14.62 2.79
C ASP A 214 -21.66 14.98 3.95
N MET A 215 -20.65 14.14 4.19
CA MET A 215 -19.59 14.37 5.19
C MET A 215 -18.38 15.06 4.57
N SER A 216 -18.41 15.30 3.27
CA SER A 216 -17.31 15.94 2.59
C SER A 216 -17.20 17.41 3.01
N THR A 217 -16.05 17.76 3.55
CA THR A 217 -15.63 19.14 3.74
C THR A 217 -14.71 19.54 2.60
N GLN A 218 -15.01 20.65 1.93
CA GLN A 218 -14.16 21.19 0.89
C GLN A 218 -13.23 22.27 1.47
N VAL A 219 -11.93 22.09 1.30
CA VAL A 219 -10.90 23.08 1.61
C VAL A 219 -10.04 23.28 0.37
N SER A 220 -10.09 24.47 -0.22
CA SER A 220 -9.49 24.73 -1.53
C SER A 220 -10.08 23.81 -2.62
N ILE A 221 -9.24 23.13 -3.41
CA ILE A 221 -9.65 22.10 -4.36
C ILE A 221 -9.86 20.73 -3.71
N PHE A 222 -9.39 20.55 -2.48
CA PHE A 222 -9.42 19.26 -1.81
C PHE A 222 -10.77 19.05 -1.16
N ARG A 223 -11.38 17.92 -1.48
CA ARG A 223 -12.51 17.40 -0.74
C ARG A 223 -12.03 16.26 0.12
N THR A 224 -12.30 16.32 1.41
CA THR A 224 -11.97 15.26 2.37
C THR A 224 -13.19 14.95 3.21
N ALA A 225 -13.20 13.78 3.86
CA ALA A 225 -14.27 13.38 4.77
C ALA A 225 -13.63 13.11 6.14
N PRO A 226 -13.37 14.14 6.96
CA PRO A 226 -12.47 14.03 8.12
C PRO A 226 -12.84 12.93 9.11
N GLU A 227 -14.14 12.73 9.36
CA GLU A 227 -14.64 11.66 10.24
C GLU A 227 -14.31 10.26 9.69
N TYR A 228 -14.55 10.06 8.39
CA TYR A 228 -14.29 8.80 7.72
C TYR A 228 -12.78 8.55 7.56
N ASP A 229 -12.02 9.58 7.16
CA ASP A 229 -10.57 9.49 6.94
C ASP A 229 -9.82 9.18 8.25
N MET A 230 -10.25 9.78 9.36
CA MET A 230 -9.70 9.49 10.68
C MET A 230 -10.02 8.06 11.14
N ALA A 231 -11.26 7.60 10.97
CA ALA A 231 -11.66 6.24 11.28
C ALA A 231 -10.89 5.21 10.43
N MET A 232 -10.72 5.50 9.13
CA MET A 232 -9.95 4.71 8.18
C MET A 232 -8.49 4.61 8.61
N PHE A 233 -7.85 5.73 8.98
CA PHE A 233 -6.47 5.76 9.45
C PHE A 233 -6.26 4.87 10.69
N MET A 234 -7.12 4.99 11.70
CA MET A 234 -7.05 4.14 12.89
C MET A 234 -7.24 2.66 12.55
N ALA A 235 -8.18 2.35 11.65
CA ALA A 235 -8.42 0.98 11.20
C ALA A 235 -7.19 0.38 10.50
N ILE A 236 -6.43 1.19 9.74
CA ILE A 236 -5.16 0.77 9.13
C ILE A 236 -4.14 0.41 10.21
N VAL A 237 -3.98 1.26 11.23
CA VAL A 237 -3.02 1.04 12.33
C VAL A 237 -3.30 -0.27 13.06
N VAL A 238 -4.57 -0.54 13.38
CA VAL A 238 -5.00 -1.79 14.04
C VAL A 238 -4.70 -3.04 13.20
N ASN A 239 -4.69 -2.90 11.87
CA ASN A 239 -4.43 -4.01 10.96
C ASN A 239 -2.98 -4.15 10.50
N MET A 240 -2.09 -3.20 10.82
CA MET A 240 -0.67 -3.29 10.46
C MET A 240 0.05 -4.56 10.97
N PRO A 241 -0.21 -5.08 12.20
CA PRO A 241 0.47 -6.28 12.69
C PRO A 241 0.25 -7.51 11.80
N ALA A 242 -0.84 -7.57 11.05
CA ALA A 242 -1.17 -8.67 10.15
C ALA A 242 -0.04 -8.97 9.16
N LEU A 243 0.55 -7.92 8.57
CA LEU A 243 1.64 -8.04 7.60
C LEU A 243 2.88 -8.68 8.25
N VAL A 244 3.22 -8.26 9.47
CA VAL A 244 4.39 -8.78 10.19
C VAL A 244 4.19 -10.24 10.54
N ILE A 245 3.02 -10.61 11.06
CA ILE A 245 2.70 -12.01 11.41
C ILE A 245 2.76 -12.88 10.15
N PHE A 246 2.23 -12.39 9.03
CA PHE A 246 2.28 -13.10 7.76
C PHE A 246 3.72 -13.31 7.27
N VAL A 247 4.52 -12.25 7.15
CA VAL A 247 5.88 -12.33 6.59
C VAL A 247 6.81 -13.14 7.50
N VAL A 248 6.77 -12.92 8.81
CA VAL A 248 7.73 -13.55 9.75
C VAL A 248 7.40 -15.02 9.99
N LYS A 249 6.12 -15.40 9.99
CA LYS A 249 5.69 -16.76 10.36
C LYS A 249 5.11 -17.54 9.20
N ALA A 250 4.11 -17.00 8.51
CA ALA A 250 3.38 -17.78 7.51
C ALA A 250 4.17 -17.95 6.21
N GLU A 251 4.80 -16.88 5.73
CA GLU A 251 5.57 -16.88 4.50
C GLU A 251 6.86 -17.70 4.64
N THR A 252 7.58 -17.57 5.76
CA THR A 252 8.82 -18.33 6.05
C THR A 252 8.59 -19.83 6.09
N GLU A 253 7.63 -20.29 6.91
CA GLU A 253 7.27 -21.71 7.04
C GLU A 253 6.76 -22.31 5.72
N PHE A 254 5.99 -21.53 4.96
CA PHE A 254 5.55 -21.95 3.63
C PHE A 254 6.72 -22.06 2.65
N PHE A 255 7.61 -21.07 2.62
CA PHE A 255 8.70 -20.99 1.65
C PHE A 255 9.62 -22.21 1.72
N ASP A 256 9.93 -22.70 2.93
CA ASP A 256 10.74 -23.89 3.13
C ASP A 256 10.10 -25.14 2.49
N LYS A 257 8.78 -25.31 2.65
CA LYS A 257 8.03 -26.42 2.03
C LYS A 257 7.87 -26.25 0.54
N TYR A 258 7.72 -25.01 0.07
CA TYR A 258 7.64 -24.70 -1.35
C TYR A 258 8.94 -25.09 -2.07
N VAL A 259 10.11 -24.77 -1.50
CA VAL A 259 11.42 -25.18 -2.04
C VAL A 259 11.58 -26.70 -2.04
N ALA A 260 11.14 -27.39 -0.98
CA ALA A 260 11.16 -28.85 -0.93
C ALA A 260 10.27 -29.47 -2.03
N TYR A 261 9.07 -28.95 -2.22
CA TYR A 261 8.17 -29.38 -3.29
C TYR A 261 8.76 -29.13 -4.69
N LEU A 262 9.33 -27.96 -4.97
CA LEU A 262 10.00 -27.69 -6.25
C LEU A 262 11.20 -28.62 -6.49
N SER A 263 11.95 -28.93 -5.44
CA SER A 263 13.07 -29.87 -5.51
C SER A 263 12.60 -31.29 -5.84
N ALA A 264 11.50 -31.73 -5.24
CA ALA A 264 10.85 -33.00 -5.55
C ALA A 264 10.31 -33.02 -6.98
N LEU A 265 9.75 -31.91 -7.49
CA LEU A 265 9.25 -31.82 -8.86
C LEU A 265 10.36 -32.03 -9.90
N ASN A 266 11.57 -31.54 -9.63
CA ASN A 266 12.71 -31.63 -10.55
C ASN A 266 13.43 -32.99 -10.52
N ARG A 267 13.40 -33.73 -9.40
CA ARG A 267 14.29 -34.90 -9.18
C ARG A 267 13.61 -36.11 -8.53
N GLY A 268 12.35 -36.01 -8.13
CA GLY A 268 11.66 -37.00 -7.32
C GLY A 268 10.78 -37.96 -8.11
N ALA A 269 10.56 -39.15 -7.55
CA ALA A 269 9.49 -40.04 -8.00
C ALA A 269 8.12 -39.42 -7.68
N TYR A 270 7.08 -39.84 -8.43
CA TYR A 270 5.71 -39.33 -8.25
C TYR A 270 5.21 -39.40 -6.79
N SER A 271 5.57 -40.47 -6.06
CA SER A 271 5.22 -40.62 -4.64
C SER A 271 5.82 -39.54 -3.74
N ILE A 272 7.04 -39.08 -4.03
CA ILE A 272 7.72 -38.02 -3.29
C ILE A 272 7.10 -36.67 -3.64
N ILE A 273 6.82 -36.43 -4.92
CA ILE A 273 6.16 -35.20 -5.39
C ILE A 273 4.80 -35.04 -4.69
N GLU A 274 4.01 -36.11 -4.64
CA GLU A 274 2.68 -36.07 -4.03
C GLU A 274 2.74 -35.88 -2.52
N LYS A 275 3.69 -36.54 -1.84
CA LYS A 275 3.94 -36.34 -0.41
C LYS A 275 4.31 -34.88 -0.09
N GLU A 276 5.26 -34.30 -0.82
CA GLU A 276 5.67 -32.91 -0.58
C GLU A 276 4.58 -31.91 -0.96
N ARG A 277 3.76 -32.22 -1.98
CA ARG A 277 2.57 -31.42 -2.33
C ARG A 277 1.56 -31.39 -1.18
N GLU A 278 1.21 -32.55 -0.62
CA GLU A 278 0.27 -32.65 0.50
C GLU A 278 0.82 -31.94 1.75
N ASN A 279 2.09 -32.13 2.07
CA ASN A 279 2.76 -31.43 3.16
C ASN A 279 2.68 -29.91 2.99
N MET A 280 3.01 -29.39 1.81
CA MET A 280 2.94 -27.97 1.51
C MET A 280 1.50 -27.44 1.61
N ILE A 281 0.50 -28.17 1.10
CA ILE A 281 -0.91 -27.76 1.20
C ILE A 281 -1.38 -27.70 2.65
N ASN A 282 -0.98 -28.66 3.48
CA ASN A 282 -1.32 -28.68 4.89
C ASN A 282 -0.70 -27.50 5.64
N ILE A 283 0.57 -27.19 5.35
CA ILE A 283 1.26 -26.03 5.93
C ILE A 283 0.62 -24.72 5.48
N ILE A 284 0.29 -24.55 4.20
CA ILE A 284 -0.42 -23.34 3.73
C ILE A 284 -1.72 -23.15 4.51
N ARG A 285 -2.53 -24.21 4.66
CA ARG A 285 -3.78 -24.11 5.42
C ARG A 285 -3.52 -23.72 6.87
N LEU A 286 -2.61 -24.42 7.54
CA LEU A 286 -2.31 -24.18 8.95
C LEU A 286 -1.82 -22.74 9.18
N GLN A 287 -0.86 -22.28 8.38
CA GLN A 287 -0.27 -20.96 8.56
C GLN A 287 -1.23 -19.83 8.16
N LEU A 288 -2.00 -20.00 7.08
CA LEU A 288 -2.98 -19.02 6.64
C LEU A 288 -4.13 -18.87 7.65
N PHE A 289 -4.66 -19.97 8.20
CA PHE A 289 -5.65 -19.90 9.27
C PHE A 289 -5.08 -19.33 10.57
N TYR A 290 -3.82 -19.65 10.90
CA TYR A 290 -3.16 -19.06 12.06
C TYR A 290 -3.08 -17.53 11.96
N VAL A 291 -2.68 -16.99 10.79
CA VAL A 291 -2.63 -15.53 10.57
C VAL A 291 -4.02 -14.92 10.72
N TYR A 292 -5.05 -15.55 10.15
CA TYR A 292 -6.42 -15.07 10.22
C TYR A 292 -6.94 -15.05 11.66
N GLU A 293 -6.75 -16.13 12.40
CA GLU A 293 -7.22 -16.26 13.77
C GLU A 293 -6.52 -15.26 14.70
N VAL A 294 -5.19 -15.18 14.66
CA VAL A 294 -4.44 -14.27 15.52
C VAL A 294 -4.76 -12.81 15.18
N GLN A 295 -4.82 -12.46 13.90
CA GLN A 295 -5.16 -11.10 13.51
C GLN A 295 -6.61 -10.75 13.90
N LEU A 296 -7.56 -11.68 13.77
CA LEU A 296 -8.93 -11.45 14.20
C LEU A 296 -9.00 -11.18 15.71
N ILE A 297 -8.26 -11.95 16.52
CA ILE A 297 -8.17 -11.73 17.97
C ILE A 297 -7.62 -10.33 18.26
N ILE A 298 -6.52 -9.92 17.60
CA ILE A 298 -5.92 -8.59 17.76
C ILE A 298 -6.93 -7.49 17.41
N VAL A 299 -7.62 -7.61 16.27
CA VAL A 299 -8.60 -6.63 15.80
C VAL A 299 -9.77 -6.53 16.79
N VAL A 300 -10.32 -7.65 17.24
CA VAL A 300 -11.43 -7.67 18.21
C VAL A 300 -11.00 -7.06 19.55
N VAL A 301 -9.82 -7.42 20.06
CA VAL A 301 -9.31 -6.86 21.33
C VAL A 301 -9.09 -5.34 21.20
N LEU A 302 -8.47 -4.87 20.11
CA LEU A 302 -8.24 -3.44 19.89
C LEU A 302 -9.54 -2.66 19.67
N ILE A 303 -10.53 -3.25 19.00
CA ILE A 303 -11.88 -2.67 18.89
C ILE A 303 -12.54 -2.53 20.27
N CYS A 304 -12.48 -3.58 21.10
CA CYS A 304 -13.03 -3.54 22.46
C CYS A 304 -12.34 -2.48 23.31
N LEU A 305 -11.01 -2.38 23.24
CA LEU A 305 -10.24 -1.36 23.94
C LEU A 305 -10.59 0.05 23.44
N ALA A 306 -10.68 0.25 22.12
CA ALA A 306 -11.07 1.54 21.55
C ALA A 306 -12.46 1.98 22.03
N ASN A 307 -13.43 1.06 22.11
CA ASN A 307 -14.77 1.36 22.61
C ASN A 307 -14.74 1.85 24.09
N VAL A 308 -13.82 1.35 24.90
CA VAL A 308 -13.65 1.79 26.29
C VAL A 308 -12.90 3.12 26.37
N PHE A 309 -11.80 3.29 25.65
CA PHE A 309 -10.90 4.45 25.82
C PHE A 309 -11.30 5.68 24.99
N PHE A 310 -11.92 5.52 23.83
CA PHE A 310 -12.21 6.63 22.92
C PHE A 310 -13.19 7.67 23.48
N PRO A 311 -14.23 7.31 24.26
CA PRO A 311 -15.08 8.29 24.93
C PRO A 311 -14.30 9.21 25.87
N TYR A 312 -13.24 8.71 26.52
CA TYR A 312 -12.37 9.52 27.39
C TYR A 312 -11.43 10.44 26.62
N LEU A 313 -11.17 10.15 25.34
CA LEU A 313 -10.34 10.98 24.45
C LEU A 313 -11.16 12.06 23.71
N GLY A 314 -12.46 12.18 23.97
CA GLY A 314 -13.33 13.15 23.31
C GLY A 314 -13.63 12.82 21.84
N ILE A 315 -13.40 11.58 21.40
CA ILE A 315 -13.69 11.14 20.03
C ILE A 315 -15.20 10.95 19.86
N SER A 316 -15.77 11.41 18.73
CA SER A 316 -17.20 11.28 18.46
C SER A 316 -17.63 9.81 18.36
N ALA A 317 -18.82 9.50 18.89
CA ALA A 317 -19.40 8.15 18.82
C ALA A 317 -19.59 7.67 17.37
N GLN A 318 -19.80 8.60 16.43
CA GLN A 318 -19.91 8.31 15.01
C GLN A 318 -18.59 7.79 14.43
N SER A 319 -17.47 8.47 14.70
CA SER A 319 -16.14 8.02 14.26
C SER A 319 -15.76 6.67 14.87
N LEU A 320 -16.14 6.42 16.13
CA LEU A 320 -15.94 5.14 16.80
C LEU A 320 -16.72 4.02 16.08
N ASN A 321 -18.01 4.22 15.78
CA ASN A 321 -18.81 3.25 15.04
C ASN A 321 -18.24 2.95 13.64
N MET A 322 -17.76 3.99 12.95
CA MET A 322 -17.13 3.80 11.65
C MET A 322 -15.83 2.99 11.77
N PHE A 323 -15.00 3.32 12.74
CA PHE A 323 -13.73 2.64 13.01
C PHE A 323 -13.93 1.14 13.25
N MET A 324 -14.94 0.73 14.02
CA MET A 324 -15.20 -0.68 14.31
C MET A 324 -15.49 -1.48 13.04
N ILE A 325 -16.37 -0.97 12.17
CA ILE A 325 -16.77 -1.65 10.93
C ILE A 325 -15.63 -1.61 9.90
N LEU A 326 -14.94 -0.47 9.76
CA LEU A 326 -13.80 -0.34 8.85
C LEU A 326 -12.63 -1.24 9.26
N SER A 327 -12.39 -1.41 10.55
CA SER A 327 -11.35 -2.31 11.07
C SER A 327 -11.61 -3.76 10.65
N MET A 328 -12.86 -4.22 10.70
CA MET A 328 -13.26 -5.54 10.20
C MET A 328 -13.18 -5.64 8.68
N GLY A 329 -13.56 -4.59 7.94
CA GLY A 329 -13.46 -4.58 6.48
C GLY A 329 -12.00 -4.63 5.99
N LEU A 330 -11.11 -3.90 6.67
CA LEU A 330 -9.68 -3.99 6.42
C LEU A 330 -9.12 -5.35 6.78
N TYR A 331 -9.49 -5.93 7.92
CA TYR A 331 -9.10 -7.29 8.27
C TYR A 331 -9.38 -8.27 7.13
N CYS A 332 -10.59 -8.25 6.55
CA CYS A 332 -10.92 -9.09 5.41
C CYS A 332 -10.07 -8.77 4.17
N THR A 333 -9.79 -7.49 3.92
CA THR A 333 -8.94 -7.04 2.81
C THR A 333 -7.51 -7.56 2.96
N PHE A 334 -6.92 -7.52 4.16
CA PHE A 334 -5.63 -8.12 4.45
C PHE A 334 -5.65 -9.65 4.28
N CYS A 335 -6.72 -10.32 4.72
CA CYS A 335 -6.88 -11.76 4.53
C CYS A 335 -6.92 -12.14 3.04
N MET A 336 -7.60 -11.33 2.22
CA MET A 336 -7.57 -11.45 0.76
C MET A 336 -6.13 -11.29 0.25
N TYR A 337 -5.41 -10.24 0.67
CA TYR A 337 -4.04 -9.98 0.24
C TYR A 337 -3.09 -11.16 0.51
N PHE A 338 -3.13 -11.74 1.71
CA PHE A 338 -2.33 -12.92 2.05
C PHE A 338 -2.63 -14.11 1.14
N THR A 339 -3.90 -14.29 0.79
CA THR A 339 -4.31 -15.34 -0.15
C THR A 339 -3.78 -15.08 -1.56
N VAL A 340 -3.80 -13.82 -2.00
CA VAL A 340 -3.25 -13.40 -3.30
C VAL A 340 -1.74 -13.64 -3.38
N ILE A 341 -1.00 -13.39 -2.29
CA ILE A 341 0.45 -13.65 -2.24
C ILE A 341 0.76 -15.12 -2.54
N PHE A 342 0.04 -16.07 -1.93
CA PHE A 342 0.23 -17.50 -2.25
C PHE A 342 -0.05 -17.81 -3.72
N LEU A 343 -1.03 -17.16 -4.35
CA LEU A 343 -1.29 -17.31 -5.78
C LEU A 343 -0.16 -16.74 -6.64
N TYR A 344 0.51 -15.67 -6.20
CA TYR A 344 1.71 -15.14 -6.86
C TYR A 344 2.88 -16.13 -6.83
N TYR A 345 3.09 -16.85 -5.72
CA TYR A 345 4.11 -17.90 -5.63
C TYR A 345 3.87 -19.03 -6.66
N PHE A 346 2.62 -19.40 -6.90
CA PHE A 346 2.26 -20.41 -7.92
C PHE A 346 2.20 -19.88 -9.35
N GLU A 347 2.58 -18.62 -9.59
CA GLU A 347 2.52 -17.93 -10.88
C GLU A 347 1.12 -17.95 -11.53
N ASP A 348 0.06 -18.05 -10.73
CA ASP A 348 -1.31 -18.00 -11.22
C ASP A 348 -1.87 -16.58 -11.19
N HIS A 349 -1.42 -15.78 -12.15
CA HIS A 349 -1.82 -14.39 -12.28
C HIS A 349 -3.32 -14.21 -12.59
N THR A 350 -3.99 -15.25 -13.12
CA THR A 350 -5.41 -15.15 -13.46
C THR A 350 -6.26 -15.25 -12.20
N PHE A 351 -6.04 -16.27 -11.37
CA PHE A 351 -6.78 -16.38 -10.12
C PHE A 351 -6.38 -15.31 -9.10
N ALA A 352 -5.12 -14.86 -9.14
CA ALA A 352 -4.68 -13.74 -8.31
C ALA A 352 -5.46 -12.44 -8.61
N ALA A 353 -5.81 -12.18 -9.87
CA ALA A 353 -6.50 -10.95 -10.26
C ALA A 353 -8.01 -10.95 -10.00
N ILE A 354 -8.68 -12.11 -10.06
CA ILE A 354 -10.15 -12.19 -9.98
C ILE A 354 -10.68 -11.62 -8.65
N GLY A 355 -10.08 -12.01 -7.52
CA GLY A 355 -10.51 -11.55 -6.19
C GLY A 355 -10.41 -10.03 -6.02
N PRO A 356 -9.23 -9.42 -6.20
CA PRO A 356 -9.03 -7.97 -6.14
C PRO A 356 -9.90 -7.17 -7.12
N VAL A 357 -10.15 -7.68 -8.33
CA VAL A 357 -11.03 -7.00 -9.30
C VAL A 357 -12.48 -7.03 -8.82
N ILE A 358 -12.97 -8.17 -8.32
CA ILE A 358 -14.33 -8.26 -7.77
C ILE A 358 -14.46 -7.36 -6.55
N PHE A 359 -13.45 -7.35 -5.68
CA PHE A 359 -13.38 -6.43 -4.54
C PHE A 359 -13.50 -4.98 -4.99
N LEU A 360 -12.68 -4.53 -5.95
CA LEU A 360 -12.73 -3.17 -6.48
C LEU A 360 -14.12 -2.83 -7.03
N VAL A 361 -14.66 -3.67 -7.92
CA VAL A 361 -15.96 -3.43 -8.56
C VAL A 361 -17.08 -3.35 -7.52
N LEU A 362 -17.09 -4.27 -6.56
CA LEU A 362 -18.13 -4.32 -5.55
C LEU A 362 -18.04 -3.15 -4.57
N THR A 363 -16.84 -2.83 -4.09
CA THR A 363 -16.63 -1.67 -3.20
C THR A 363 -16.99 -0.36 -3.91
N THR A 364 -16.69 -0.23 -5.20
CA THR A 364 -17.07 0.93 -6.03
C THR A 364 -18.59 1.04 -6.16
N ALA A 365 -19.26 -0.04 -6.56
CA ALA A 365 -20.71 -0.04 -6.74
C ALA A 365 -21.44 0.24 -5.42
N LEU A 366 -21.04 -0.42 -4.34
CA LEU A 366 -21.65 -0.24 -3.02
C LEU A 366 -21.38 1.16 -2.45
N SER A 367 -20.19 1.73 -2.63
CA SER A 367 -19.90 3.09 -2.16
C SER A 367 -20.73 4.13 -2.90
N LEU A 368 -20.92 4.01 -4.22
CA LEU A 368 -21.82 4.88 -4.98
C LEU A 368 -23.28 4.78 -4.50
N ILE A 369 -23.75 3.56 -4.21
CA ILE A 369 -25.10 3.35 -3.66
C ILE A 369 -25.20 3.96 -2.25
N CYS A 370 -24.22 3.71 -1.39
CA CYS A 370 -24.21 4.23 -0.03
C CYS A 370 -24.11 5.76 0.00
N SER A 371 -23.41 6.38 -0.96
CA SER A 371 -23.38 7.84 -1.15
C SER A 371 -24.79 8.45 -1.29
N VAL A 372 -25.74 7.72 -1.87
CA VAL A 372 -27.14 8.19 -2.02
C VAL A 372 -28.00 7.89 -0.78
N ILE A 373 -27.77 6.75 -0.12
CA ILE A 373 -28.58 6.33 1.04
C ILE A 373 -28.21 7.11 2.31
N GLY A 374 -26.94 7.52 2.44
CA GLY A 374 -26.46 8.42 3.49
C GLY A 374 -25.59 7.79 4.57
N LYS A 375 -25.35 8.56 5.62
CA LYS A 375 -24.30 8.37 6.64
C LYS A 375 -24.17 7.00 7.31
N PRO A 376 -25.24 6.27 7.70
CA PRO A 376 -25.06 5.03 8.47
C PRO A 376 -24.43 3.88 7.67
N PHE A 377 -24.43 3.94 6.34
CA PHE A 377 -23.98 2.83 5.48
C PHE A 377 -22.58 3.02 4.89
N TYR A 378 -21.91 4.14 5.14
CA TYR A 378 -20.64 4.45 4.49
C TYR A 378 -19.49 3.46 4.78
N THR A 379 -19.59 2.68 5.85
CA THR A 379 -18.55 1.69 6.19
C THR A 379 -18.81 0.30 5.63
N LEU A 380 -20.03 0.01 5.17
CA LEU A 380 -20.39 -1.30 4.63
C LEU A 380 -19.69 -1.68 3.32
N PRO A 381 -19.43 -0.77 2.36
CA PRO A 381 -18.82 -1.14 1.08
C PRO A 381 -17.48 -1.85 1.24
N LEU A 382 -16.62 -1.34 2.13
CA LEU A 382 -15.31 -1.93 2.39
C LEU A 382 -15.45 -3.31 3.07
N LEU A 383 -16.39 -3.46 4.00
CA LEU A 383 -16.64 -4.73 4.69
C LEU A 383 -17.17 -5.80 3.74
N ILE A 384 -18.25 -5.50 3.02
CA ILE A 384 -18.90 -6.44 2.10
C ILE A 384 -17.96 -6.78 0.94
N GLY A 385 -17.31 -5.76 0.37
CA GLY A 385 -16.26 -5.92 -0.63
C GLY A 385 -15.13 -6.82 -0.15
N GLY A 386 -14.57 -6.54 1.04
CA GLY A 386 -13.47 -7.28 1.62
C GLY A 386 -13.83 -8.75 1.89
N ILE A 387 -15.02 -9.02 2.45
CA ILE A 387 -15.49 -10.39 2.71
C ILE A 387 -15.62 -11.17 1.40
N ILE A 388 -16.32 -10.61 0.40
CA ILE A 388 -16.56 -11.30 -0.87
C ILE A 388 -15.25 -11.52 -1.63
N GLY A 389 -14.39 -10.50 -1.68
CA GLY A 389 -13.06 -10.60 -2.28
C GLY A 389 -12.21 -11.69 -1.61
N TRP A 390 -12.20 -11.73 -0.28
CA TRP A 390 -11.48 -12.76 0.48
C TRP A 390 -12.02 -14.17 0.23
N VAL A 391 -13.33 -14.38 0.36
CA VAL A 391 -13.97 -15.70 0.17
C VAL A 391 -13.71 -16.24 -1.23
N ILE A 392 -13.87 -15.41 -2.27
CA ILE A 392 -13.62 -15.82 -3.66
C ILE A 392 -12.15 -16.18 -3.86
N THR A 393 -11.23 -15.34 -3.40
CA THR A 393 -9.80 -15.59 -3.53
C THR A 393 -9.40 -16.90 -2.84
N TYR A 394 -9.95 -17.15 -1.65
CA TYR A 394 -9.69 -18.39 -0.90
C TYR A 394 -10.23 -19.64 -1.63
N ILE A 395 -11.44 -19.57 -2.20
CA ILE A 395 -12.00 -20.66 -3.02
C ILE A 395 -11.11 -20.94 -4.24
N LEU A 396 -10.62 -19.89 -4.90
CA LEU A 396 -9.71 -20.02 -6.04
C LEU A 396 -8.36 -20.62 -5.64
N LEU A 397 -7.79 -20.22 -4.51
CA LEU A 397 -6.58 -20.84 -3.95
C LEU A 397 -6.82 -22.33 -3.68
N LYS A 398 -7.90 -22.70 -3.02
CA LYS A 398 -8.26 -24.10 -2.76
C LYS A 398 -8.40 -24.91 -4.07
N LYS A 399 -8.99 -24.32 -5.10
CA LYS A 399 -9.09 -24.93 -6.44
C LYS A 399 -7.71 -25.14 -7.07
N ARG A 400 -6.81 -24.16 -6.95
CA ARG A 400 -5.43 -24.25 -7.48
C ARG A 400 -4.62 -25.32 -6.76
N LEU A 401 -4.67 -25.36 -5.43
CA LEU A 401 -3.96 -26.36 -4.63
C LEU A 401 -4.35 -27.80 -4.98
N LYS A 402 -5.63 -28.04 -5.34
CA LYS A 402 -6.09 -29.37 -5.80
C LYS A 402 -5.54 -29.78 -7.17
N LYS A 403 -5.21 -28.84 -8.05
CA LYS A 403 -4.74 -29.09 -9.43
C LYS A 403 -3.30 -28.62 -9.65
N LEU A 404 -2.51 -28.55 -8.58
CA LEU A 404 -1.20 -27.90 -8.61
C LEU A 404 -0.20 -28.61 -9.54
N ASN A 405 -0.07 -29.93 -9.42
CA ASN A 405 0.86 -30.73 -10.24
C ASN A 405 0.57 -30.55 -11.74
N MET A 406 -0.70 -30.72 -12.14
CA MET A 406 -1.13 -30.56 -13.53
C MET A 406 -0.82 -29.15 -14.05
N PHE A 407 -1.02 -28.13 -13.24
CA PHE A 407 -0.82 -26.76 -13.66
C PHE A 407 0.66 -26.40 -13.86
N LEU A 408 1.54 -26.89 -12.99
CA LEU A 408 2.97 -26.60 -13.07
C LEU A 408 3.68 -27.46 -14.12
N LEU A 409 3.23 -28.69 -14.37
CA LEU A 409 3.85 -29.61 -15.32
C LEU A 409 3.39 -29.40 -16.78
N CYS A 410 2.21 -28.84 -17.02
CA CYS A 410 1.69 -28.58 -18.37
C CYS A 410 1.94 -27.15 -18.87
N LYS A 411 2.85 -26.40 -18.23
CA LYS A 411 3.13 -25.00 -18.53
C LYS A 411 4.21 -24.82 -19.59
#